data_AF-A0AAV6AIZ3-F1
#
_entry.id   AF-A0AAV6AIZ3-F1
#
_cell.length_a   1.000
_cell.length_b   1.000
_cell.length_c   1.000
_cell.angle_alpha   90.00
_cell.angle_beta   90.00
_cell.angle_gamma   90.00
#
_symmetry.space_group_name_H-M   'P 1'
#
loop_
_entity.id
_entity.type
_entity.pdbx_description
1 polymer ?
#
loop_
_entity_poly.entity_id
_entity_poly.type
_entity_poly.pdbx_seq_one_letter_code
_entity_poly.pdbx_strand_id
1 'polypeptide(L)'
;DYTWFGRTASGLPPTHVVAGTFTSTSPLKFWTYVVPSVDRFSVVDLGSAKRNPAVPDLVIADVLFVTRFQPTVVAPQIFDCAQNRRADGHPGVTFGPDGRPENADWVAAEPGDAMFAIACSPENPPAASG
;
A
#
# COMPACT_ATOMS: atom_id res chain seq x y z
N ASP A 1 -21.52 1.44 -11.63
CA ASP A 1 -21.83 0.15 -10.99
C ASP A 1 -21.25 0.16 -9.59
N TYR A 2 -22.14 0.09 -8.59
CA TYR A 2 -21.81 0.18 -7.16
C TYR A 2 -21.24 -1.13 -6.58
N THR A 3 -21.34 -2.23 -7.30
CA THR A 3 -20.92 -3.56 -6.83
C THR A 3 -19.51 -3.94 -7.29
N TRP A 4 -18.90 -3.12 -8.17
CA TRP A 4 -17.59 -3.40 -8.75
C TRP A 4 -16.52 -3.61 -7.68
N PHE A 5 -16.37 -2.66 -6.74
CA PHE A 5 -15.37 -2.77 -5.66
C PHE A 5 -15.53 -4.07 -4.87
N GLY A 6 -16.75 -4.38 -4.40
CA GLY A 6 -17.01 -5.59 -3.63
C GLY A 6 -16.62 -6.87 -4.37
N ARG A 7 -16.99 -6.98 -5.66
CA ARG A 7 -16.63 -8.15 -6.48
C ARG A 7 -15.13 -8.24 -6.75
N THR A 8 -14.47 -7.11 -7.02
CA THR A 8 -13.03 -7.11 -7.30
C THR A 8 -12.23 -7.41 -6.03
N ALA A 9 -12.57 -6.77 -4.91
CA ALA A 9 -11.91 -7.00 -3.62
C ALA A 9 -12.12 -8.44 -3.11
N SER A 10 -13.29 -9.05 -3.34
CA SER A 10 -13.54 -10.44 -2.94
C SER A 10 -12.70 -11.47 -3.70
N GLY A 11 -12.10 -11.09 -4.83
CA GLY A 11 -11.22 -11.94 -5.61
C GLY A 11 -9.74 -11.83 -5.24
N LEU A 12 -9.40 -10.96 -4.28
CA LEU A 12 -8.01 -10.78 -3.85
C LEU A 12 -7.50 -11.99 -3.05
N PRO A 13 -6.20 -12.33 -3.16
CA PRO A 13 -5.59 -13.33 -2.30
C PRO A 13 -5.71 -12.97 -0.82
N PRO A 14 -5.65 -13.94 0.12
CA PRO A 14 -5.72 -13.66 1.55
C PRO A 14 -4.60 -12.74 2.07
N THR A 15 -3.47 -12.66 1.37
CA THR A 15 -2.33 -11.78 1.73
C THR A 15 -2.54 -10.33 1.32
N HIS A 16 -3.56 -10.04 0.52
CA HIS A 16 -3.84 -8.71 0.00
C HIS A 16 -4.85 -8.00 0.89
N VAL A 17 -4.43 -6.91 1.51
CA VAL A 17 -5.26 -6.14 2.45
C VAL A 17 -5.61 -4.79 1.83
N VAL A 18 -6.90 -4.50 1.69
CA VAL A 18 -7.38 -3.21 1.18
C VAL A 18 -7.05 -2.12 2.20
N ALA A 19 -6.28 -1.12 1.79
CA ALA A 19 -5.86 -0.02 2.65
C ALA A 19 -6.75 1.21 2.52
N GLY A 20 -7.28 1.50 1.33
CA GLY A 20 -8.13 2.66 1.13
C GLY A 20 -9.04 2.52 -0.07
N THR A 21 -10.19 3.19 -0.04
CA THR A 21 -11.11 3.28 -1.16
C THR A 21 -11.33 4.74 -1.54
N PHE A 22 -11.51 4.99 -2.82
CA PHE A 22 -11.72 6.31 -3.37
C PHE A 22 -12.92 6.29 -4.29
N THR A 23 -13.68 7.37 -4.22
CA THR A 23 -14.89 7.55 -5.02
C THR A 23 -14.74 8.77 -5.92
N SER A 24 -15.43 8.77 -7.05
CA SER A 24 -15.58 9.97 -7.88
C SER A 24 -17.02 10.48 -7.89
N THR A 25 -17.14 11.80 -7.99
CA THR A 25 -18.40 12.52 -8.21
C THR A 25 -18.36 13.20 -9.57
N SER A 26 -19.51 13.33 -10.23
CA SER A 26 -19.61 14.03 -11.51
C SER A 26 -20.78 15.01 -11.51
N PRO A 27 -20.59 16.27 -11.96
CA PRO A 27 -21.68 17.23 -12.10
C PRO A 27 -22.82 16.73 -13.01
N LEU A 28 -22.49 15.97 -14.05
CA LEU A 28 -23.46 15.37 -14.97
C LEU A 28 -24.27 14.23 -14.33
N LYS A 29 -23.81 13.71 -13.20
CA LYS A 29 -24.44 12.62 -12.45
C LYS A 29 -24.70 13.08 -11.02
N PHE A 30 -25.62 14.03 -10.88
CA PHE A 30 -25.89 14.71 -9.60
C PHE A 30 -26.20 13.74 -8.43
N TRP A 31 -26.75 12.56 -8.68
CA TRP A 31 -26.97 11.54 -7.64
C TRP A 31 -25.66 11.06 -6.99
N THR A 32 -24.52 11.19 -7.66
CA THR A 32 -23.20 10.80 -7.12
C THR A 32 -22.74 11.69 -5.97
N TYR A 33 -23.31 12.89 -5.80
CA TYR A 33 -23.07 13.71 -4.61
C TYR A 33 -23.72 13.12 -3.35
N VAL A 34 -24.77 12.30 -3.50
CA VAL A 34 -25.46 11.64 -2.39
C VAL A 34 -24.94 10.21 -2.20
N VAL A 35 -24.75 9.49 -3.31
CA VAL A 35 -24.29 8.10 -3.29
C VAL A 35 -23.17 7.94 -4.31
N PRO A 36 -21.92 8.27 -3.96
CA PRO A 36 -20.80 8.07 -4.85
C PRO A 36 -20.41 6.58 -4.92
N SER A 37 -19.94 6.11 -6.09
CA SER A 37 -19.45 4.74 -6.24
C SER A 37 -17.94 4.69 -6.12
N VAL A 38 -17.42 3.67 -5.41
CA VAL A 38 -15.97 3.38 -5.39
C VAL A 38 -15.52 3.00 -6.80
N ASP A 39 -14.51 3.72 -7.29
CA ASP A 39 -13.91 3.50 -8.60
C ASP A 39 -12.41 3.25 -8.53
N ARG A 40 -11.80 3.47 -7.36
CA ARG A 40 -10.38 3.16 -7.10
C ARG A 40 -10.20 2.67 -5.67
N PHE A 41 -9.20 1.84 -5.45
CA PHE A 41 -8.77 1.42 -4.12
C PHE A 41 -7.30 1.01 -4.13
N SER A 42 -6.66 1.09 -2.97
CA SER A 42 -5.28 0.63 -2.75
C SER A 42 -5.26 -0.65 -1.92
N VAL A 43 -4.29 -1.50 -2.19
CA VAL A 43 -4.08 -2.78 -1.52
C VAL A 43 -2.63 -2.93 -1.15
N VAL A 44 -2.33 -3.34 0.08
CA VAL A 44 -0.99 -3.77 0.49
C VAL A 44 -0.90 -5.28 0.26
N ASP A 45 0.06 -5.74 -0.53
CA ASP A 45 0.34 -7.17 -0.69
C ASP A 45 1.35 -7.63 0.35
N LEU A 46 0.86 -8.20 1.45
CA LEU A 46 1.70 -8.74 2.51
C LEU A 46 2.51 -9.96 2.05
N GLY A 47 2.09 -10.66 0.99
CA GLY A 47 2.82 -11.79 0.43
C GLY A 47 4.11 -11.37 -0.28
N SER A 48 4.19 -10.11 -0.72
CA SER A 48 5.39 -9.50 -1.30
C SER A 48 6.36 -8.93 -0.26
N ALA A 49 5.96 -8.90 1.03
CA ALA A 49 6.68 -8.17 2.06
C ALA A 49 8.10 -8.74 2.27
N LYS A 50 9.10 -7.85 2.22
CA LYS A 50 10.51 -8.14 2.48
C LYS A 50 10.97 -7.34 3.69
N ARG A 51 11.72 -8.01 4.57
CA ARG A 51 12.31 -7.43 5.78
C ARG A 51 13.75 -7.91 5.88
N ASN A 52 14.62 -7.08 6.44
CA ASN A 52 16.01 -7.42 6.70
C ASN A 52 16.24 -7.51 8.22
N PRO A 53 16.74 -8.63 8.77
CA PRO A 53 17.00 -8.78 10.20
C PRO A 53 17.93 -7.71 10.80
N ALA A 54 18.83 -7.12 10.00
CA ALA A 54 19.71 -6.04 10.44
C ALA A 54 18.97 -4.70 10.67
N VAL A 55 17.82 -4.52 10.01
CA VAL A 55 16.98 -3.31 10.08
C VAL A 55 15.49 -3.70 10.20
N PRO A 56 15.10 -4.31 11.34
CA PRO A 56 13.79 -4.95 11.48
C PRO A 56 12.60 -3.99 11.40
N ASP A 57 12.85 -2.70 11.64
CA ASP A 57 11.85 -1.62 11.55
C ASP A 57 11.54 -1.20 10.10
N LEU A 58 12.30 -1.70 9.12
CA LEU A 58 12.06 -1.44 7.70
C LEU A 58 11.29 -2.59 7.05
N VAL A 59 10.26 -2.22 6.28
CA VAL A 59 9.43 -3.15 5.51
C VAL A 59 9.36 -2.68 4.08
N ILE A 60 9.56 -3.58 3.13
CA ILE A 60 9.31 -3.29 1.72
C ILE A 60 8.13 -4.15 1.31
N ALA A 61 7.06 -3.56 0.79
CA ALA A 61 5.92 -4.30 0.27
C ALA A 61 5.36 -3.62 -0.96
N ASP A 62 4.82 -4.41 -1.88
CA ASP A 62 4.11 -3.91 -3.03
C ASP A 62 2.74 -3.37 -2.63
N VAL A 63 2.41 -2.21 -3.21
CA VAL A 63 1.10 -1.59 -3.10
C VAL A 63 0.47 -1.55 -4.48
N LEU A 64 -0.71 -2.14 -4.58
CA LEU A 64 -1.49 -2.18 -5.79
C LEU A 64 -2.49 -1.03 -5.77
N PHE A 65 -2.43 -0.16 -6.77
CA PHE A 65 -3.43 0.87 -7.03
C PHE A 65 -4.37 0.37 -8.12
N VAL A 66 -5.56 -0.04 -7.71
CA VAL A 66 -6.57 -0.61 -8.60
C VAL A 66 -7.54 0.48 -9.00
N THR A 67 -7.60 0.79 -10.29
CA THR A 67 -8.54 1.76 -10.87
C THR A 67 -9.49 1.05 -11.83
N ARG A 68 -10.77 1.34 -11.70
CA ARG A 68 -11.80 0.77 -12.55
C ARG A 68 -11.51 1.07 -14.03
N PHE A 69 -11.55 0.03 -14.86
CA PHE A 69 -11.29 0.10 -16.31
C PHE A 69 -9.89 0.58 -16.70
N GLN A 70 -8.93 0.52 -15.77
CA GLN A 70 -7.53 0.79 -16.04
C GLN A 70 -6.69 -0.41 -15.60
N PRO A 71 -5.48 -0.60 -16.14
CA PRO A 71 -4.54 -1.57 -15.60
C PRO A 71 -4.22 -1.27 -14.13
N THR A 72 -4.02 -2.32 -13.33
CA THR A 72 -3.52 -2.17 -11.96
C THR A 72 -2.08 -1.66 -12.01
N VAL A 73 -1.78 -0.63 -11.23
CA VAL A 73 -0.41 -0.16 -11.01
C VAL A 73 0.12 -0.84 -9.75
N VAL A 74 1.30 -1.44 -9.83
CA VAL A 74 2.00 -2.03 -8.68
C VAL A 74 3.21 -1.15 -8.38
N ALA A 75 3.31 -0.66 -7.16
CA ALA A 75 4.42 0.18 -6.73
C ALA A 75 5.02 -0.40 -5.44
N PRO A 76 6.32 -0.79 -5.43
CA PRO A 76 6.97 -1.14 -4.19
C PRO A 76 7.05 0.11 -3.29
N GLN A 77 6.76 -0.06 -2.02
CA GLN A 77 6.83 0.98 -0.99
C GLN A 77 7.77 0.51 0.10
N ILE A 78 8.56 1.44 0.62
CA ILE A 78 9.43 1.23 1.77
C ILE A 78 8.78 1.93 2.97
N PHE A 79 8.58 1.21 4.06
CA PHE A 79 8.00 1.69 5.30
C PHE A 79 9.07 1.66 6.39
N ASP A 80 9.31 2.80 7.04
CA ASP A 80 10.13 2.91 8.23
C ASP A 80 9.22 3.03 9.45
N CYS A 81 8.92 1.88 10.05
CA CYS A 81 7.95 1.75 11.12
C CYS A 81 8.40 2.48 12.39
N ALA A 82 9.70 2.58 12.64
CA ALA A 82 10.26 3.28 13.79
C ALA A 82 10.20 4.81 13.64
N GLN A 83 10.31 5.34 12.41
CA GLN A 83 10.34 6.78 12.14
C GLN A 83 9.02 7.34 11.59
N ASN A 84 7.98 6.50 11.44
CA ASN A 84 6.67 6.89 10.94
C ASN A 84 6.73 7.60 9.57
N ARG A 85 7.42 7.00 8.61
CA ARG A 85 7.60 7.53 7.25
C ARG A 85 7.59 6.41 6.21
N ARG A 86 7.27 6.76 4.97
CA ARG A 86 7.31 5.86 3.82
C ARG A 86 8.01 6.51 2.63
N ALA A 87 8.47 5.71 1.70
CA ALA A 87 9.05 6.16 0.43
C ALA A 87 8.65 5.21 -0.70
N ASP A 88 8.60 5.74 -1.92
CA ASP A 88 8.40 4.92 -3.11
C ASP A 88 9.70 4.16 -3.43
N GLY A 89 9.59 2.85 -3.67
CA GLY A 89 10.69 2.06 -4.19
C GLY A 89 10.88 2.33 -5.68
N HIS A 90 11.80 3.21 -6.04
CA HIS A 90 12.15 3.45 -7.45
C HIS A 90 13.57 2.97 -7.74
N PRO A 91 13.97 2.84 -9.03
CA PRO A 91 15.30 2.32 -9.40
C PRO A 91 16.51 3.12 -8.88
N GLY A 92 16.28 4.33 -8.36
CA GLY A 92 17.32 5.17 -7.77
C GLY A 92 17.56 4.91 -6.28
N VAL A 93 16.65 4.18 -5.61
CA VAL A 93 16.85 3.76 -4.23
C VAL A 93 17.84 2.59 -4.21
N THR A 94 18.95 2.80 -3.52
CA THR A 94 19.96 1.77 -3.26
C THR A 94 19.92 1.36 -1.79
N PHE A 95 20.58 0.25 -1.44
CA PHE A 95 20.69 -0.18 -0.04
C PHE A 95 22.15 -0.17 0.38
N GLY A 96 22.45 0.56 1.47
CA GLY A 96 23.78 0.65 2.04
C GLY A 96 24.23 -0.65 2.71
N PRO A 97 25.48 -0.71 3.19
CA PRO A 97 26.03 -1.89 3.86
C PRO A 97 25.35 -2.21 5.20
N ASP A 98 24.67 -1.25 5.81
CA ASP A 98 23.82 -1.43 7.00
C ASP A 98 22.41 -1.94 6.64
N GLY A 99 22.11 -2.11 5.35
CA GLY A 99 20.82 -2.56 4.85
C GLY A 99 19.75 -1.48 4.80
N ARG A 100 20.08 -0.21 5.10
CA ARG A 100 19.13 0.90 5.01
C ARG A 100 19.08 1.47 3.59
N PRO A 101 17.91 1.97 3.14
CA PRO A 101 17.79 2.59 1.84
C PRO A 101 18.49 3.95 1.81
N GLU A 102 19.17 4.21 0.70
CA GLU A 102 19.81 5.47 0.34
C GLU A 102 19.04 6.09 -0.84
N ASN A 103 19.04 7.42 -0.95
CA ASN A 103 18.31 8.16 -1.99
C ASN A 103 16.79 7.90 -2.00
N ALA A 104 16.21 7.49 -0.88
CA ALA A 104 14.77 7.34 -0.73
C ALA A 104 14.12 8.70 -0.46
N ASP A 105 13.12 9.03 -1.27
CA ASP A 105 12.29 10.22 -1.09
C ASP A 105 11.25 9.98 0.02
N TRP A 106 11.68 10.17 1.26
CA TRP A 106 10.86 9.96 2.43
C TRP A 106 9.74 10.99 2.57
N VAL A 107 8.53 10.51 2.79
CA VAL A 107 7.36 11.28 3.21
C VAL A 107 6.89 10.79 4.57
N ALA A 108 6.51 11.71 5.46
CA ALA A 108 5.92 11.36 6.73
C ALA A 108 4.60 10.58 6.49
N ALA A 109 4.39 9.50 7.23
CA ALA A 109 3.12 8.81 7.21
C ALA A 109 2.08 9.68 7.93
N GLU A 110 0.95 9.93 7.28
CA GLU A 110 -0.13 10.69 7.90
C GLU A 110 -0.71 9.93 9.09
N PRO A 111 -1.18 10.61 10.14
CA PRO A 111 -1.88 9.94 11.23
C PRO A 111 -3.07 9.13 10.71
N GLY A 112 -3.06 7.82 10.94
CA GLY A 112 -4.11 6.93 10.46
C GLY A 112 -3.94 6.45 9.00
N ASP A 113 -2.78 6.65 8.38
CA ASP A 113 -2.45 6.04 7.09
C ASP A 113 -2.57 4.51 7.20
N ALA A 114 -3.63 3.97 6.59
CA ALA A 114 -3.95 2.55 6.64
C ALA A 114 -2.89 1.70 5.94
N MET A 115 -2.26 2.19 4.87
CA MET A 115 -1.18 1.45 4.19
C MET A 115 0.00 1.26 5.15
N PHE A 116 0.37 2.33 5.86
CA PHE A 116 1.41 2.29 6.87
C PHE A 116 1.04 1.37 8.04
N ALA A 117 -0.17 1.48 8.57
CA ALA A 117 -0.64 0.65 9.68
C ALA A 117 -0.64 -0.85 9.34
N ILE A 118 -1.06 -1.21 8.12
CA ILE A 118 -1.05 -2.58 7.63
C ILE A 118 0.39 -3.11 7.51
N ALA A 119 1.28 -2.35 6.85
CA ALA A 119 2.66 -2.77 6.63
C ALA A 119 3.44 -2.93 7.95
N CYS A 120 3.19 -2.04 8.92
CA CYS A 120 3.87 -2.01 10.20
C CYS A 120 3.18 -2.81 11.32
N SER A 121 2.11 -3.55 11.02
CA SER A 121 1.41 -4.36 12.03
C SER A 121 2.33 -5.46 12.61
N PRO A 122 2.30 -5.70 13.94
CA PRO A 122 3.13 -6.72 14.59
C PRO A 122 2.78 -8.16 14.16
N GLU A 123 1.59 -8.39 13.62
CA GLU A 123 1.14 -9.69 13.08
C GLU A 123 1.73 -10.02 11.70
N ASN A 124 2.53 -9.10 11.15
CA ASN A 124 3.36 -9.32 9.97
C ASN A 124 4.85 -9.41 10.39
N PRO A 125 5.26 -10.41 11.21
CA PRO A 125 6.59 -10.50 11.77
C PRO A 125 7.66 -10.71 10.68
N PRO A 126 8.94 -10.39 10.95
CA PRO A 126 10.04 -10.72 10.05
C PRO A 126 10.01 -12.21 9.70
N ALA A 127 10.17 -12.52 8.42
CA ALA A 127 10.37 -13.89 7.98
C ALA A 127 11.56 -14.46 8.78
N ALA A 128 11.28 -15.40 9.68
CA ALA A 128 12.30 -16.08 10.45
C ALA A 128 13.16 -16.86 9.46
N SER A 129 14.43 -16.46 9.35
CA SER A 129 15.44 -17.15 8.55
C SER A 129 15.65 -18.57 9.09
N GLY A 130 15.45 -19.56 8.23
CA GLY A 130 16.02 -20.91 8.36
C GLY A 130 17.21 -21.05 7.42
#